data_AF-A0A957TKT8-F1
#
_entry.id   AF-A0A957TKT8-F1
#
_cell.length_a   1.000
_cell.length_b   1.000
_cell.length_c   1.000
_cell.angle_alpha   90.00
_cell.angle_beta   90.00
_cell.angle_gamma   90.00
#
_symmetry.space_group_name_H-M   'P 1'
#
loop_
_entity.id
_entity.type
_entity.pdbx_description
1 polymer ?
#
loop_
_entity_poly.entity_id
_entity_poly.type
_entity_poly.pdbx_seq_one_letter_code
_entity_poly.pdbx_strand_id
1 'polypeptide(L)'
;MTTTGFRGFDHTLQETHHWLNEIAEEMGNPDRHLAYHALRGVLFALRDRVTVEEVFNLSAQLPMLMRGIYLEGYKVAGKPEKYHVDEFLARVNREISKVGPA
;
A
#
# COMPACT_ATOMS: atom_id res chain seq x y z
N MET A 1 8.88 21.45 -3.20
CA MET A 1 8.18 21.10 -1.95
C MET A 1 6.76 21.59 -2.07
N THR A 2 5.78 20.68 -2.01
CA THR A 2 4.37 21.06 -1.99
C THR A 2 4.02 21.36 -0.55
N THR A 3 3.74 22.62 -0.23
CA THR A 3 3.38 23.05 1.12
C THR A 3 1.87 23.20 1.20
N THR A 4 1.23 22.29 1.90
CA THR A 4 -0.22 22.29 2.16
C THR A 4 -0.62 23.32 3.22
N GLY A 5 0.35 23.96 3.88
CA GLY A 5 0.13 24.91 4.98
C GLY A 5 -0.04 24.24 6.34
N PHE A 6 -0.14 22.91 6.39
CA PHE A 6 -0.20 22.13 7.62
C PHE A 6 0.94 21.10 7.66
N ARG A 7 1.89 21.31 8.58
CA ARG A 7 3.12 20.50 8.68
C ARG A 7 2.87 18.98 8.74
N GLY A 8 1.79 18.54 9.37
CA GLY A 8 1.46 17.11 9.46
C GLY A 8 1.13 16.48 8.09
N PHE A 9 0.49 17.23 7.20
CA PHE A 9 0.20 16.76 5.84
C PHE A 9 1.44 16.80 4.95
N ASP A 10 2.26 17.84 5.08
CA ASP A 10 3.53 17.93 4.36
C ASP A 10 4.46 16.76 4.76
N HIS A 11 4.50 16.42 6.04
CA HIS A 11 5.30 15.31 6.56
C HIS A 11 4.84 13.97 6.01
N THR A 12 3.55 13.65 6.06
CA THR A 12 3.08 12.35 5.54
C THR A 12 3.23 12.23 4.02
N LEU A 13 3.13 13.33 3.27
CA LEU A 13 3.43 13.35 1.84
C LEU A 13 4.91 13.05 1.59
N GLN A 14 5.81 13.66 2.37
CA GLN A 14 7.24 13.40 2.26
C GLN A 14 7.59 11.94 2.57
N GLU A 15 7.05 11.37 3.65
CA GLU A 15 7.24 9.96 3.99
C GLU A 15 6.71 9.04 2.90
N THR A 16 5.51 9.31 2.37
CA THR A 16 4.94 8.50 1.29
C THR A 16 5.80 8.57 0.02
N HIS A 17 6.30 9.76 -0.33
CA HIS A 17 7.23 9.89 -1.46
C HIS A 17 8.52 9.11 -1.26
N HIS A 18 9.07 9.10 -0.03
CA HIS A 18 10.26 8.33 0.28
C HIS A 18 10.03 6.83 0.07
N TRP A 19 8.94 6.28 0.60
CA TRP A 19 8.56 4.87 0.38
C TRP A 19 8.38 4.53 -1.10
N LEU A 20 7.69 5.38 -1.87
CA LEU A 20 7.47 5.13 -3.30
C LEU A 20 8.78 5.16 -4.10
N ASN A 21 9.74 6.00 -3.71
CA ASN A 21 11.06 6.02 -4.35
C ASN A 21 11.83 4.74 -4.04
N GLU A 22 11.89 4.30 -2.77
CA GLU A 22 12.59 3.06 -2.40
C GLU A 22 11.99 1.84 -3.10
N ILE A 23 10.66 1.75 -3.17
CA ILE A 23 9.98 0.67 -3.89
C ILE A 23 10.29 0.73 -5.38
N ALA A 24 10.31 1.92 -5.99
CA ALA A 24 10.68 2.06 -7.39
C ALA A 24 12.14 1.62 -7.62
N GLU A 25 13.08 2.04 -6.77
CA GLU A 25 14.49 1.66 -6.86
C GLU A 25 14.68 0.13 -6.82
N GLU A 26 14.05 -0.56 -5.87
CA GLU A 26 14.07 -2.02 -5.75
C GLU A 26 13.41 -2.75 -6.93
N MET A 27 12.46 -2.10 -7.61
CA MET A 27 11.80 -2.61 -8.81
C MET A 27 12.55 -2.28 -10.12
N GLY A 28 13.73 -1.65 -10.06
CA GLY A 28 14.51 -1.26 -11.24
C GLY A 28 14.10 0.09 -11.84
N ASN A 29 13.66 1.03 -11.01
CA ASN A 29 13.23 2.39 -11.36
C ASN A 29 12.06 2.46 -12.37
N PRO A 30 10.92 1.80 -12.12
CA PRO A 30 9.72 1.98 -12.91
C PRO A 30 9.06 3.34 -12.65
N ASP A 31 7.99 3.63 -13.40
CA ASP A 31 7.12 4.76 -13.11
C ASP A 31 6.57 4.70 -11.66
N ARG A 32 6.47 5.85 -11.00
CA ARG A 32 5.95 5.98 -9.63
C ARG A 32 4.53 5.45 -9.45
N HIS A 33 3.70 5.50 -10.48
CA HIS A 33 2.38 4.86 -10.50
C HIS A 33 2.52 3.34 -10.33
N LEU A 34 3.48 2.71 -10.98
CA LEU A 34 3.74 1.27 -10.80
C LEU A 34 4.17 0.95 -9.36
N ALA A 35 5.09 1.74 -8.80
CA ALA A 35 5.52 1.58 -7.41
C ALA A 35 4.36 1.76 -6.42
N TYR A 36 3.47 2.73 -6.67
CA TYR A 36 2.25 2.92 -5.88
C TYR A 36 1.30 1.73 -5.96
N HIS A 37 1.07 1.18 -7.15
CA HIS A 37 0.22 0.01 -7.33
C HIS A 37 0.83 -1.27 -6.73
N ALA A 38 2.15 -1.41 -6.76
CA ALA A 38 2.87 -2.49 -6.08
C ALA A 38 2.70 -2.39 -4.55
N LEU A 39 2.95 -1.21 -3.97
CA LEU A 39 2.71 -0.94 -2.54
C LEU A 39 1.27 -1.29 -2.16
N ARG A 40 0.29 -0.76 -2.90
CA ARG A 40 -1.15 -0.97 -2.65
C ARG A 40 -1.51 -2.46 -2.74
N GLY A 41 -0.99 -3.16 -3.74
CA GLY A 41 -1.19 -4.60 -3.93
C GLY A 41 -0.70 -5.42 -2.74
N VAL A 42 0.53 -5.17 -2.29
CA VAL A 42 1.11 -5.87 -1.13
C VAL A 42 0.33 -5.56 0.14
N LEU A 43 0.05 -4.28 0.39
CA LEU A 43 -0.72 -3.84 1.56
C LEU A 43 -2.10 -4.49 1.62
N PHE A 44 -2.81 -4.59 0.50
CA PHE A 44 -4.15 -5.19 0.45
C PHE A 44 -4.10 -6.71 0.61
N ALA A 45 -3.16 -7.37 -0.08
CA ALA A 45 -2.96 -8.80 0.04
C ALA A 45 -2.46 -9.20 1.44
N LEU A 46 -1.76 -8.32 2.18
CA LEU A 46 -1.40 -8.57 3.57
C LEU A 46 -2.57 -8.30 4.52
N ARG A 47 -3.29 -7.18 4.36
CA ARG A 47 -4.46 -6.81 5.18
C ARG A 47 -5.51 -7.91 5.21
N ASP A 48 -5.78 -8.50 4.05
CA ASP A 48 -6.89 -9.43 3.88
C ASP A 48 -6.60 -10.82 4.45
N ARG A 49 -5.34 -11.16 4.78
CA ARG A 49 -4.92 -12.44 5.39
C ARG A 49 -4.67 -12.39 6.91
N VAL A 50 -4.75 -11.21 7.52
CA VAL A 50 -4.52 -11.04 8.95
C VAL A 50 -5.83 -10.76 9.69
N THR A 51 -5.83 -10.96 11.01
CA THR A 51 -6.96 -10.65 11.88
C THR A 51 -7.24 -9.14 11.90
N VAL A 52 -8.46 -8.76 12.30
CA VAL A 52 -8.84 -7.34 12.44
C VAL A 52 -7.93 -6.60 13.42
N GLU A 53 -7.54 -7.26 14.50
CA GLU A 53 -6.59 -6.71 15.48
C GLU A 53 -5.23 -6.42 14.84
N GLU A 54 -4.69 -7.38 14.08
CA GLU A 54 -3.42 -7.22 13.36
C GLU A 54 -3.51 -6.12 12.27
N VAL A 55 -4.66 -5.96 11.61
CA VAL A 55 -4.90 -4.83 10.69
C VAL A 55 -4.71 -3.50 11.43
N PHE A 56 -5.35 -3.32 12.59
CA PHE A 56 -5.21 -2.07 13.34
C PHE A 56 -3.80 -1.87 13.89
N ASN A 57 -3.16 -2.92 14.40
CA ASN A 57 -1.79 -2.88 14.90
C ASN A 57 -0.81 -2.46 13.80
N LEU A 58 -0.93 -3.02 12.59
CA LEU A 58 -0.11 -2.62 11.45
C LEU A 58 -0.43 -1.17 11.02
N SER A 59 -1.71 -0.80 10.96
CA SER A 59 -2.14 0.53 10.55
C SER A 59 -1.56 1.64 11.44
N ALA A 60 -1.35 1.36 12.72
CA ALA A 60 -0.76 2.29 13.68
C ALA A 60 0.71 2.62 13.38
N GLN A 61 1.43 1.72 12.68
CA GLN A 61 2.83 1.91 12.28
C GLN A 61 2.99 2.65 10.95
N LEU A 62 1.90 2.82 10.18
CA LEU A 62 1.95 3.46 8.88
C LEU A 62 1.85 4.99 8.99
N PRO A 63 2.57 5.76 8.14
CA PRO A 63 2.30 7.17 7.89
C PRO A 63 0.82 7.43 7.61
N MET A 64 0.33 8.63 7.96
CA MET A 64 -1.09 8.98 7.85
C MET A 64 -1.69 8.68 6.46
N LEU A 65 -1.03 9.09 5.38
CA LEU A 65 -1.51 8.85 4.01
C LEU A 65 -1.48 7.36 3.65
N MET A 66 -0.40 6.65 4.00
CA MET A 66 -0.27 5.20 3.79
C MET A 66 -1.31 4.40 4.58
N ARG A 67 -1.68 4.86 5.78
CA ARG A 67 -2.77 4.29 6.56
C ARG A 67 -4.12 4.44 5.85
N GLY A 68 -4.37 5.61 5.26
CA GLY A 68 -5.55 5.85 4.42
C GLY A 68 -5.60 4.90 3.22
N ILE A 69 -4.47 4.73 2.52
CA ILE A 69 -4.35 3.74 1.44
C ILE A 69 -4.65 2.33 1.97
N TYR A 70 -3.97 1.90 3.04
CA TYR A 70 -4.10 0.55 3.62
C TYR A 70 -5.55 0.19 3.99
N LEU A 71 -6.31 1.12 4.58
CA LEU A 71 -7.69 0.88 5.01
C LEU A 71 -8.72 1.12 3.90
N GLU A 72 -8.31 1.62 2.74
CA GLU A 72 -9.21 1.92 1.63
C GLU A 72 -9.99 0.66 1.18
N GLY A 73 -11.32 0.79 1.17
CA GLY A 73 -12.22 -0.28 0.72
C GLY A 73 -12.18 -1.55 1.58
N TYR A 74 -11.60 -1.52 2.78
CA TYR A 74 -11.52 -2.70 3.64
C TYR A 74 -12.92 -3.22 4.05
N LYS A 75 -13.12 -4.52 3.90
CA LYS A 75 -14.32 -5.23 4.35
C LYS A 75 -13.92 -6.28 5.38
N VAL A 76 -14.43 -6.12 6.61
CA VAL A 76 -14.14 -7.02 7.74
C VAL A 76 -14.78 -8.39 7.57
N ALA A 77 -15.95 -8.45 6.91
CA ALA A 77 -16.66 -9.71 6.70
C ALA A 77 -15.80 -10.70 5.91
N GLY A 78 -15.66 -11.91 6.45
CA GLY A 78 -14.88 -13.00 5.82
C GLY A 78 -13.36 -12.93 6.04
N LYS A 79 -12.87 -12.06 6.94
CA LYS A 79 -11.44 -11.97 7.30
C LYS A 79 -11.13 -12.75 8.58
N PRO A 80 -9.92 -13.33 8.73
CA PRO A 80 -8.85 -13.39 7.73
C PRO A 80 -9.18 -14.39 6.60
N GLU A 81 -8.84 -14.02 5.37
CA GLU A 81 -8.83 -14.95 4.26
C GLU A 81 -7.59 -15.87 4.33
N LYS A 82 -7.76 -17.13 3.95
CA LYS A 82 -6.67 -18.11 3.91
C LYS A 82 -6.24 -18.32 2.46
N TYR A 83 -5.00 -17.97 2.16
CA TYR A 83 -4.38 -18.26 0.87
C TYR A 83 -2.87 -18.46 0.99
N HIS A 84 -2.33 -19.25 0.07
CA HIS A 84 -0.90 -19.53 -0.06
C HIS A 84 -0.19 -18.43 -0.86
N VAL A 85 1.13 -18.58 -1.01
CA VAL A 85 1.99 -17.60 -1.66
C VAL A 85 1.56 -17.29 -3.09
N ASP A 86 1.11 -18.28 -3.87
CA ASP A 86 0.71 -18.07 -5.27
C ASP A 86 -0.48 -17.12 -5.40
N GLU A 87 -1.50 -17.31 -4.55
CA GLU A 87 -2.69 -16.45 -4.54
C GLU A 87 -2.37 -15.07 -3.93
N PHE A 88 -1.44 -14.99 -2.96
CA PHE A 88 -0.91 -13.71 -2.48
C PHE A 88 -0.29 -12.93 -3.65
N LEU A 89 0.62 -13.56 -4.41
CA LEU A 89 1.29 -12.95 -5.56
C LEU A 89 0.29 -12.60 -6.68
N ALA A 90 -0.71 -13.44 -6.92
CA ALA A 90 -1.76 -13.18 -7.91
C ALA A 90 -2.57 -11.91 -7.57
N ARG A 91 -2.85 -11.66 -6.28
CA ARG A 91 -3.53 -10.44 -5.81
C ARG A 91 -2.66 -9.21 -5.99
N VAL A 92 -1.37 -9.30 -5.66
CA VAL A 92 -0.42 -8.21 -5.88
C VAL A 92 -0.32 -7.88 -7.36
N ASN A 93 -0.13 -8.89 -8.22
CA ASN A 93 -0.05 -8.71 -9.67
C ASN A 93 -1.33 -8.09 -10.26
N ARG A 94 -2.51 -8.48 -9.76
CA ARG A 94 -3.78 -7.87 -10.20
C ARG A 94 -3.84 -6.36 -9.93
N GLU A 95 -3.27 -5.89 -8.82
CA GLU A 95 -3.18 -4.46 -8.54
C GLU A 95 -2.14 -3.76 -9.41
N ILE A 96 -0.99 -4.39 -9.66
CA ILE A 96 0.07 -3.86 -10.53
C ILE A 96 -0.42 -3.72 -11.98
N SER A 97 -1.15 -4.70 -12.51
CA SER A 97 -1.69 -4.68 -13.88
C SER A 97 -2.76 -3.61 -14.13
N LYS A 98 -3.24 -2.90 -13.11
CA LYS A 98 -4.14 -1.75 -13.29
C LYS A 98 -3.44 -0.52 -13.86
N VAL A 99 -2.12 -0.46 -13.74
CA VAL A 99 -1.30 0.48 -14.49
C VAL A 99 -1.31 -0.03 -15.92
N GLY A 100 -2.07 0.63 -16.80
CA GLY A 100 -2.01 0.34 -18.24
C GLY A 100 -0.57 0.48 -18.77
N PRO A 101 -0.26 -0.06 -19.96
CA PRO A 101 1.06 0.18 -20.55
C PRO A 101 1.31 1.69 -20.65
N ALA A 102 2.51 2.10 -20.22
CA ALA A 102 3.01 3.46 -20.40
C ALA A 102 2.98 3.87 -21.87
#